data_AF-A0A7X1ZL37-F1
#
_entry.id   AF-A0A7X1ZL37-F1
#
_cell.length_a   1.000
_cell.length_b   1.000
_cell.length_c   1.000
_cell.angle_alpha   90.00
_cell.angle_beta   90.00
_cell.angle_gamma   90.00
#
_symmetry.space_group_name_H-M   'P 1'
#
loop_
_entity.id
_entity.type
_entity.pdbx_description
1 polymer ?
#
loop_
_entity_poly.entity_id
_entity_poly.type
_entity_poly.pdbx_seq_one_letter_code
_entity_poly.pdbx_strand_id
1 'polypeptide(L)'
;MLKKAKTVLVSYPNNPTAAIASKEFFAETVVFARKYGLILIHDFAYSEITFNGYRPPSLLQTKGAKELGIEFHSFSKTYNMPGWRIGFVVGNGDIIDSIFRVKSYIDFGIFTPVQKAACLALTNSQDCVKEIRQVYQKRRDVLVRGLTELGWEVELPMATMYVWASIPPSYSGMSSLEFSKFLLQKTGVVVSPGIGFGEGGEGFVRFALVADEQKIEKAVRQIGSIFK
;
A
#
# COMPACT_ATOMS: atom_id res chain seq x y z
N MET A 1 9.19 -7.55 -25.32
CA MET A 1 8.60 -7.64 -23.97
C MET A 1 7.07 -7.60 -24.02
N LEU A 2 6.43 -6.51 -24.48
CA LEU A 2 4.97 -6.36 -24.46
C LEU A 2 4.16 -7.41 -25.25
N LYS A 3 4.66 -7.90 -26.39
CA LYS A 3 3.99 -8.97 -27.17
C LYS A 3 3.82 -10.29 -26.41
N LYS A 4 4.58 -10.53 -25.34
CA LYS A 4 4.49 -11.73 -24.48
C LYS A 4 3.70 -11.48 -23.20
N ALA A 5 3.45 -10.21 -22.84
CA ALA A 5 2.73 -9.86 -21.62
C ALA A 5 1.25 -10.28 -21.74
N LYS A 6 0.67 -10.68 -20.60
CA LYS A 6 -0.76 -11.07 -20.51
C LYS A 6 -1.55 -10.16 -19.59
N THR A 7 -0.86 -9.56 -18.62
CA THR A 7 -1.46 -8.74 -17.59
C THR A 7 -0.63 -7.47 -17.39
N VAL A 8 -1.28 -6.42 -16.90
CA VAL A 8 -0.65 -5.29 -16.24
C VAL A 8 -1.23 -5.19 -14.83
N LEU A 9 -0.36 -5.14 -13.83
CA LEU A 9 -0.71 -5.01 -12.42
C LEU A 9 -0.36 -3.59 -11.96
N VAL A 10 -1.33 -2.89 -11.41
CA VAL A 10 -1.15 -1.60 -10.75
C VAL A 10 -1.61 -1.70 -9.30
N SER A 11 -1.04 -0.88 -8.42
CA SER A 11 -1.40 -0.87 -6.99
C SER A 11 -1.38 0.57 -6.50
N TYR A 12 -2.57 1.14 -6.27
CA TYR A 12 -2.75 2.51 -5.83
C TYR A 12 -3.91 2.61 -4.82
N PRO A 13 -3.72 3.21 -3.63
CA PRO A 13 -2.48 3.77 -3.11
C PRO A 13 -1.34 2.73 -2.94
N ASN A 14 -0.12 3.12 -3.30
CA ASN A 14 0.96 2.18 -3.58
C ASN A 14 1.73 1.74 -2.33
N ASN A 15 2.05 0.45 -2.27
CA ASN A 15 3.11 -0.09 -1.43
C ASN A 15 4.33 -0.43 -2.31
N PRO A 16 5.52 0.15 -2.06
CA PRO A 16 5.95 0.86 -0.83
C PRO A 16 5.84 2.40 -0.87
N THR A 17 5.61 3.01 -2.03
CA THR A 17 5.94 4.43 -2.24
C THR A 17 4.92 5.41 -1.69
N ALA A 18 3.77 4.93 -1.22
CA ALA A 18 2.60 5.74 -0.89
C ALA A 18 2.06 6.59 -2.06
N ALA A 19 2.54 6.35 -3.28
CA ALA A 19 2.06 7.03 -4.47
C ALA A 19 0.55 6.80 -4.68
N ILE A 20 -0.09 7.82 -5.23
CA ILE A 20 -1.53 7.82 -5.54
C ILE A 20 -1.75 7.90 -7.05
N ALA A 21 -2.89 7.37 -7.52
CA ALA A 21 -3.30 7.48 -8.91
C ALA A 21 -4.40 8.53 -9.07
N SER A 22 -4.35 9.26 -10.19
CA SER A 22 -5.44 10.12 -10.64
C SER A 22 -6.42 9.34 -11.52
N LYS A 23 -7.55 9.97 -11.86
CA LYS A 23 -8.51 9.38 -12.81
C LYS A 23 -7.91 9.30 -14.21
N GLU A 24 -7.11 10.28 -14.58
CA GLU A 24 -6.42 10.39 -15.87
C GLU A 24 -5.41 9.25 -16.02
N PHE A 25 -4.64 8.95 -14.96
CA PHE A 25 -3.74 7.79 -14.94
C PHE A 25 -4.48 6.48 -15.23
N PHE A 26 -5.64 6.25 -14.60
CA PHE A 26 -6.43 5.05 -14.88
C PHE A 26 -7.02 5.06 -16.30
N ALA A 27 -7.43 6.21 -16.83
CA ALA A 27 -7.89 6.32 -18.21
C ALA A 27 -6.78 5.93 -19.20
N GLU A 28 -5.58 6.45 -19.02
CA GLU A 28 -4.40 6.09 -19.82
C GLU A 28 -4.04 4.61 -19.69
N THR A 29 -4.10 4.08 -18.46
CA THR A 29 -3.84 2.66 -18.18
C THR A 29 -4.83 1.75 -18.90
N VAL A 30 -6.12 2.10 -18.92
CA VAL A 30 -7.15 1.34 -19.65
C VAL A 30 -6.91 1.38 -21.16
N VAL A 31 -6.58 2.56 -21.71
CA VAL A 31 -6.23 2.71 -23.14
C VAL A 31 -5.01 1.86 -23.48
N PHE A 32 -3.97 1.89 -22.65
CA PHE A 32 -2.77 1.09 -22.82
C PHE A 32 -3.07 -0.41 -22.79
N ALA A 33 -3.79 -0.88 -21.76
CA ALA A 33 -4.12 -2.29 -21.62
C ALA A 33 -4.97 -2.79 -22.79
N ARG A 34 -5.94 -1.99 -23.25
CA ARG A 34 -6.76 -2.29 -24.43
C ARG A 34 -5.93 -2.39 -25.71
N LYS A 35 -5.03 -1.41 -25.94
CA LYS A 35 -4.15 -1.38 -27.14
C LYS A 35 -3.34 -2.66 -27.29
N TYR A 36 -2.92 -3.25 -26.18
CA TYR A 36 -2.06 -4.44 -26.18
C TYR A 36 -2.79 -5.74 -25.81
N GLY A 37 -4.13 -5.71 -25.64
CA GLY A 37 -4.92 -6.88 -25.26
C GLY A 37 -4.52 -7.48 -23.91
N LEU A 38 -4.18 -6.63 -22.93
CA LEU A 38 -3.74 -7.03 -21.60
C LEU A 38 -4.91 -7.05 -20.62
N ILE A 39 -4.91 -8.01 -19.70
CA ILE A 39 -5.77 -7.99 -18.52
C ILE A 39 -5.24 -6.95 -17.54
N LEU A 40 -6.11 -6.05 -17.08
CA LEU A 40 -5.74 -5.03 -16.10
C LEU A 40 -6.13 -5.47 -14.69
N ILE A 41 -5.14 -5.55 -13.81
CA ILE A 41 -5.34 -5.94 -12.41
C ILE A 41 -4.98 -4.75 -11.53
N HIS A 42 -5.89 -4.33 -10.67
CA HIS A 42 -5.64 -3.30 -9.68
C HIS A 42 -5.70 -3.89 -8.26
N ASP A 43 -4.62 -3.72 -7.50
CA ASP A 43 -4.62 -3.95 -6.05
C ASP A 43 -5.04 -2.66 -5.34
N PHE A 44 -6.26 -2.70 -4.78
CA PHE A 44 -6.90 -1.57 -4.10
C PHE A 44 -6.91 -1.73 -2.57
N ALA A 45 -5.97 -2.51 -2.00
CA ALA A 45 -5.93 -2.84 -0.57
C ALA A 45 -5.80 -1.64 0.39
N TYR A 46 -5.30 -0.49 -0.06
CA TYR A 46 -5.13 0.72 0.75
C TYR A 46 -6.20 1.78 0.48
N SER A 47 -7.30 1.44 -0.22
CA SER A 47 -8.33 2.41 -0.63
C SER A 47 -8.95 3.20 0.51
N GLU A 48 -9.01 2.61 1.72
CA GLU A 48 -9.61 3.22 2.91
C GLU A 48 -8.58 3.78 3.90
N ILE A 49 -7.28 3.58 3.66
CA ILE A 49 -6.23 4.19 4.51
C ILE A 49 -5.77 5.46 3.82
N THR A 50 -6.59 6.51 3.94
CA THR A 50 -6.33 7.83 3.35
C THR A 50 -6.46 8.95 4.35
N PHE A 51 -5.82 10.07 4.04
CA PHE A 51 -5.69 11.22 4.93
C PHE A 51 -6.19 12.50 4.26
N ASN A 52 -6.43 13.54 5.07
CA ASN A 52 -6.71 14.89 4.59
C ASN A 52 -7.90 14.97 3.59
N GLY A 53 -8.90 14.10 3.75
CA GLY A 53 -10.08 14.07 2.86
C GLY A 53 -9.84 13.45 1.47
N TYR A 54 -8.63 12.97 1.18
CA TYR A 54 -8.35 12.28 -0.08
C TYR A 54 -9.16 10.98 -0.18
N ARG A 55 -9.76 10.74 -1.35
CA ARG A 55 -10.45 9.51 -1.69
C ARG A 55 -9.85 8.95 -2.98
N PRO A 56 -9.27 7.74 -2.96
CA PRO A 56 -8.62 7.21 -4.14
C PRO A 56 -9.67 6.76 -5.15
N PRO A 57 -9.45 7.03 -6.45
CA PRO A 57 -10.37 6.56 -7.49
C PRO A 57 -10.25 5.04 -7.62
N SER A 58 -11.38 4.37 -7.81
CA SER A 58 -11.39 2.96 -8.22
C SER A 58 -11.12 2.88 -9.71
N LEU A 59 -10.33 1.90 -10.14
CA LEU A 59 -10.11 1.61 -11.55
C LEU A 59 -11.46 1.39 -12.27
N LEU A 60 -12.42 0.75 -11.60
CA LEU A 60 -13.71 0.38 -12.18
C LEU A 60 -14.66 1.56 -12.40
N GLN A 61 -14.28 2.77 -11.96
CA GLN A 61 -14.95 4.02 -12.34
C GLN A 61 -14.59 4.47 -13.77
N THR A 62 -13.47 3.99 -14.30
CA THR A 62 -12.98 4.34 -15.63
C THR A 62 -13.78 3.62 -16.71
N LYS A 63 -14.24 4.37 -17.72
CA LYS A 63 -14.99 3.83 -18.86
C LYS A 63 -14.20 2.71 -19.54
N GLY A 64 -14.85 1.57 -19.74
CA GLY A 64 -14.24 0.40 -20.39
C GLY A 64 -13.27 -0.40 -19.52
N ALA A 65 -13.04 -0.03 -18.26
CA ALA A 65 -12.18 -0.82 -17.35
C ALA A 65 -12.78 -2.19 -17.03
N LYS A 66 -14.09 -2.27 -16.81
CA LYS A 66 -14.81 -3.53 -16.52
C LYS A 66 -14.79 -4.54 -17.67
N GLU A 67 -14.49 -4.10 -18.89
CA GLU A 67 -14.38 -4.99 -20.06
C GLU A 67 -13.08 -5.80 -20.04
N LEU A 68 -12.02 -5.31 -19.39
CA LEU A 68 -10.68 -5.91 -19.47
C LEU A 68 -9.97 -6.02 -18.12
N GLY A 69 -10.57 -5.58 -17.03
CA GLY A 69 -9.90 -5.48 -15.75
C GLY A 69 -10.72 -5.90 -14.54
N ILE A 70 -9.97 -6.18 -13.47
CA ILE A 70 -10.44 -6.57 -12.16
C ILE A 70 -9.73 -5.76 -11.08
N GLU A 71 -10.40 -5.59 -9.95
CA GLU A 71 -9.91 -4.86 -8.80
C GLU A 71 -10.04 -5.74 -7.56
N PHE A 72 -8.92 -5.91 -6.85
CA PHE A 72 -8.84 -6.65 -5.60
C PHE A 72 -8.94 -5.69 -4.41
N HIS A 73 -9.62 -6.13 -3.36
CA HIS A 73 -9.63 -5.44 -2.08
C HIS A 73 -9.38 -6.43 -0.94
N SER A 74 -8.69 -5.99 0.11
CA SER A 74 -8.38 -6.80 1.30
C SER A 74 -8.88 -6.12 2.57
N PHE A 75 -9.43 -6.91 3.50
CA PHE A 75 -9.88 -6.41 4.80
C PHE A 75 -8.71 -6.18 5.77
N SER A 76 -7.51 -6.65 5.40
CA SER A 76 -6.32 -6.63 6.23
C SER A 76 -5.99 -5.25 6.78
N LYS A 77 -6.21 -4.21 5.97
CA LYS A 77 -5.80 -2.84 6.27
C LYS A 77 -7.01 -2.01 6.72
N THR A 78 -8.07 -2.04 5.93
CA THR A 78 -9.33 -1.32 6.19
C THR A 78 -9.94 -1.63 7.55
N TYR A 79 -9.92 -2.91 7.97
CA TYR A 79 -10.62 -3.37 9.17
C TYR A 79 -9.68 -3.98 10.23
N ASN A 80 -8.37 -3.77 10.14
CA ASN A 80 -7.37 -4.39 11.03
C ASN A 80 -7.47 -5.93 11.10
N MET A 81 -7.69 -6.60 9.96
CA MET A 81 -7.86 -8.06 9.87
C MET A 81 -6.71 -8.80 9.14
N PRO A 82 -5.41 -8.49 9.35
CA PRO A 82 -4.33 -9.04 8.51
C PRO A 82 -4.18 -10.56 8.57
N GLY A 83 -4.52 -11.18 9.71
CA GLY A 83 -4.48 -12.63 9.91
C GLY A 83 -5.73 -13.39 9.44
N TRP A 84 -6.81 -12.69 9.09
CA TRP A 84 -8.10 -13.32 8.76
C TRP A 84 -8.19 -13.80 7.31
N ARG A 85 -7.29 -13.31 6.44
CA ARG A 85 -7.15 -13.72 5.03
C ARG A 85 -8.45 -13.65 4.23
N ILE A 86 -9.15 -12.52 4.35
CA ILE A 86 -10.39 -12.23 3.62
C ILE A 86 -10.26 -10.97 2.75
N GLY A 87 -10.84 -11.05 1.57
CA GLY A 87 -10.86 -10.04 0.53
C GLY A 87 -11.87 -10.40 -0.53
N PHE A 88 -11.98 -9.57 -1.57
CA PHE A 88 -12.81 -9.84 -2.73
C PHE A 88 -12.15 -9.32 -4.01
N VAL A 89 -12.67 -9.79 -5.13
CA VAL A 89 -12.32 -9.31 -6.47
C VAL A 89 -13.61 -8.95 -7.20
N VAL A 90 -13.60 -7.83 -7.92
CA VAL A 90 -14.73 -7.33 -8.71
C VAL A 90 -14.23 -6.82 -10.07
N GLY A 91 -15.07 -6.81 -11.11
CA GLY A 91 -14.68 -6.39 -12.45
C GLY A 91 -15.22 -7.30 -13.55
N ASN A 92 -14.38 -7.61 -14.54
CA ASN A 92 -14.74 -8.46 -15.68
C ASN A 92 -15.20 -9.86 -15.23
N GLY A 93 -16.38 -10.28 -15.70
CA GLY A 93 -17.01 -11.56 -15.32
C GLY A 93 -16.23 -12.79 -15.76
N ASP A 94 -15.73 -12.83 -17.00
CA ASP A 94 -14.99 -13.98 -17.54
C ASP A 94 -13.68 -14.25 -16.76
N ILE A 95 -13.00 -13.17 -16.34
CA ILE A 95 -11.81 -13.24 -15.51
C ILE A 95 -12.18 -13.77 -14.11
N ILE A 96 -13.25 -13.26 -13.50
CA ILE A 96 -13.72 -13.72 -12.19
C ILE A 96 -14.12 -15.20 -12.23
N ASP A 97 -14.84 -15.63 -13.27
CA ASP A 97 -15.21 -17.03 -13.46
C ASP A 97 -13.98 -17.92 -13.61
N SER A 98 -12.93 -17.42 -14.27
CA SER A 98 -11.66 -18.13 -14.37
C SER A 98 -10.97 -18.27 -13.01
N ILE A 99 -10.98 -17.23 -12.18
CA ILE A 99 -10.48 -17.29 -10.79
C ILE A 99 -11.29 -18.30 -9.98
N PHE A 100 -12.62 -18.28 -10.10
CA PHE A 100 -13.52 -19.19 -9.39
C PHE A 100 -13.26 -20.65 -9.77
N ARG A 101 -13.13 -20.96 -11.06
CA ARG A 101 -12.80 -22.31 -11.55
C ARG A 101 -11.48 -22.83 -10.98
N VAL A 102 -10.46 -21.99 -10.88
CA VAL A 102 -9.19 -22.41 -10.26
C VAL A 102 -9.36 -22.61 -8.75
N LYS A 103 -10.03 -21.67 -8.09
CA LYS A 103 -10.26 -21.70 -6.64
C LYS A 103 -11.03 -22.93 -6.18
N SER A 104 -12.00 -23.43 -6.98
CA SER A 104 -12.75 -24.65 -6.64
C SER A 104 -11.90 -25.92 -6.57
N TYR A 105 -10.69 -25.92 -7.14
CA TYR A 105 -9.72 -27.01 -7.00
C TYR A 105 -8.70 -26.78 -5.88
N ILE A 106 -8.64 -25.57 -5.31
CA ILE A 106 -7.66 -25.19 -4.28
C ILE A 106 -8.28 -25.25 -2.88
N ASP A 107 -9.52 -24.81 -2.72
CA ASP A 107 -10.21 -24.79 -1.44
C ASP A 107 -11.72 -24.99 -1.57
N PHE A 108 -12.36 -25.35 -0.44
CA PHE A 108 -13.82 -25.52 -0.32
C PHE A 108 -14.55 -24.19 -0.05
N GLY A 109 -13.92 -23.05 -0.35
CA GLY A 109 -14.40 -21.73 0.01
C GLY A 109 -13.76 -21.18 1.28
N ILE A 110 -14.00 -19.89 1.52
CA ILE A 110 -13.46 -19.20 2.69
C ILE A 110 -14.21 -19.65 3.95
N PHE A 111 -13.51 -19.73 5.08
CA PHE A 111 -14.10 -20.10 6.37
C PHE A 111 -15.34 -19.24 6.69
N THR A 112 -16.52 -19.88 6.77
CA THR A 112 -17.83 -19.20 6.83
C THR A 112 -17.96 -18.16 7.95
N PRO A 113 -17.44 -18.37 9.18
CA PRO A 113 -17.44 -17.34 10.20
C PRO A 113 -16.70 -16.05 9.79
N VAL A 114 -15.57 -16.16 9.08
CA VAL A 114 -14.86 -14.99 8.55
C VAL A 114 -15.67 -14.29 7.47
N GLN A 115 -16.36 -15.03 6.60
CA GLN A 115 -17.27 -14.44 5.62
C GLN A 115 -18.39 -13.65 6.29
N LYS A 116 -19.02 -14.20 7.34
CA LYS A 116 -20.05 -13.49 8.11
C LYS A 116 -19.52 -12.22 8.76
N ALA A 117 -18.33 -12.28 9.37
CA ALA A 117 -17.67 -11.10 9.94
C ALA A 117 -17.36 -10.04 8.87
N ALA A 118 -16.90 -10.45 7.68
CA ALA A 118 -16.65 -9.56 6.56
C ALA A 118 -17.92 -8.89 6.04
N CYS A 119 -19.05 -9.61 5.96
CA CYS A 119 -20.34 -9.02 5.64
C CYS A 119 -20.71 -7.92 6.63
N LEU A 120 -20.63 -8.19 7.93
CA LEU A 120 -20.91 -7.19 8.97
C LEU A 120 -19.98 -5.97 8.88
N ALA A 121 -18.69 -6.18 8.61
CA ALA A 121 -17.73 -5.10 8.44
C ALA A 121 -18.08 -4.19 7.24
N LEU A 122 -18.61 -4.74 6.15
CA LEU A 122 -19.03 -3.97 4.97
C LEU A 122 -20.37 -3.24 5.14
N THR A 123 -21.34 -3.84 5.84
CA THR A 123 -22.72 -3.33 5.86
C THR A 123 -23.04 -2.46 7.07
N ASN A 124 -22.28 -2.55 8.15
CA ASN A 124 -22.50 -1.75 9.36
C ASN A 124 -21.80 -0.39 9.27
N SER A 125 -21.88 0.39 10.36
CA SER A 125 -21.21 1.69 10.45
C SER A 125 -19.71 1.58 10.13
N GLN A 126 -19.23 2.50 9.29
CA GLN A 126 -17.82 2.64 8.93
C GLN A 126 -17.05 3.55 9.90
N ASP A 127 -17.57 3.79 11.10
CA ASP A 127 -16.90 4.60 12.12
C ASP A 127 -15.56 3.98 12.55
N CYS A 128 -15.47 2.65 12.64
CA CYS A 128 -14.21 1.96 12.90
C CYS A 128 -13.12 2.30 11.85
N VAL A 129 -13.50 2.43 10.57
CA VAL A 129 -12.57 2.81 9.49
C VAL A 129 -12.15 4.29 9.62
N LYS A 130 -13.06 5.17 10.07
CA LYS A 130 -12.71 6.57 10.39
C LYS A 130 -11.70 6.65 11.53
N GLU A 131 -11.92 5.90 12.60
CA GLU A 131 -11.00 5.83 13.75
C GLU A 131 -9.62 5.29 13.33
N ILE A 132 -9.59 4.21 12.55
CA ILE A 132 -8.36 3.63 12.02
C ILE A 132 -7.58 4.67 11.19
N ARG A 133 -8.26 5.41 10.30
CA ARG A 133 -7.63 6.50 9.53
C ARG A 133 -7.05 7.59 10.43
N GLN A 134 -7.79 8.03 11.45
CA GLN A 134 -7.30 9.03 12.39
C GLN A 134 -6.05 8.57 13.13
N VAL A 135 -5.99 7.30 13.55
CA VAL A 135 -4.80 6.72 14.19
C VAL A 135 -3.61 6.73 13.24
N TYR A 136 -3.78 6.26 12.00
CA TYR A 136 -2.68 6.28 11.02
C TYR A 136 -2.26 7.70 10.65
N GLN A 137 -3.19 8.65 10.59
CA GLN A 137 -2.88 10.05 10.30
C GLN A 137 -2.00 10.66 11.40
N LYS A 138 -2.35 10.46 12.68
CA LYS A 138 -1.53 10.92 13.80
C LYS A 138 -0.13 10.33 13.77
N ARG A 139 -0.04 9.01 13.56
CA ARG A 139 1.25 8.30 13.44
C ARG A 139 2.10 8.83 12.28
N ARG A 140 1.48 9.08 11.12
CA ARG A 140 2.13 9.70 9.96
C ARG A 140 2.69 11.07 10.34
N ASP A 141 1.86 11.92 10.92
CA ASP A 141 2.21 13.31 11.23
C ASP A 141 3.36 13.36 12.24
N VAL A 142 3.34 12.50 13.26
CA VAL A 142 4.44 12.38 14.24
C VAL A 142 5.74 11.93 13.58
N LEU A 143 5.71 10.88 12.74
CA LEU A 143 6.90 10.38 12.08
C LEU A 143 7.48 11.40 11.09
N VAL A 144 6.65 11.92 10.18
CA VAL A 144 7.08 12.84 9.13
C VAL A 144 7.65 14.13 9.74
N ARG A 145 6.91 14.76 10.66
CA ARG A 145 7.39 15.96 11.35
C ARG A 145 8.72 15.70 12.07
N GLY A 146 8.80 14.59 12.80
CA GLY A 146 9.99 14.25 13.57
C GLY A 146 11.22 13.97 12.69
N LEU A 147 11.04 13.32 11.53
CA LEU A 147 12.14 13.11 10.57
C LEU A 147 12.58 14.43 9.93
N THR A 148 11.63 15.27 9.49
CA THR A 148 11.93 16.59 8.92
C THR A 148 12.66 17.50 9.92
N GLU A 149 12.27 17.52 11.20
CA GLU A 149 12.96 18.28 12.26
C GLU A 149 14.42 17.84 12.48
N LEU A 150 14.77 16.60 12.12
CA LEU A 150 16.15 16.09 12.15
C LEU A 150 16.94 16.41 10.88
N GLY A 151 16.33 17.06 9.89
CA GLY A 151 16.91 17.29 8.56
C GLY A 151 16.78 16.10 7.61
N TRP A 152 15.96 15.09 7.95
CA TRP A 152 15.60 14.01 7.04
C TRP A 152 14.29 14.34 6.33
N GLU A 153 14.42 15.01 5.19
CA GLU A 153 13.28 15.37 4.35
C GLU A 153 12.58 14.12 3.79
N VAL A 154 11.26 14.02 4.03
CA VAL A 154 10.40 12.94 3.55
C VAL A 154 9.09 13.51 3.05
N GLU A 155 8.53 12.92 2.00
CA GLU A 155 7.21 13.34 1.49
C GLU A 155 6.11 13.00 2.50
N LEU A 156 5.12 13.89 2.63
CA LEU A 156 3.94 13.65 3.46
C LEU A 156 2.94 12.77 2.67
N PRO A 157 2.77 11.48 3.01
CA PRO A 157 1.91 10.61 2.23
C PRO A 157 0.43 10.96 2.42
N MET A 158 -0.34 10.90 1.34
CA MET A 158 -1.80 11.14 1.34
C MET A 158 -2.63 9.88 1.61
N ALA A 159 -1.99 8.72 1.55
CA ALA A 159 -2.63 7.43 1.77
C ALA A 159 -1.58 6.36 2.17
N THR A 160 -2.08 5.15 2.44
CA THR A 160 -1.34 3.99 2.96
C THR A 160 -0.89 4.13 4.42
N MET A 161 -0.19 3.11 4.90
CA MET A 161 0.44 3.07 6.22
C MET A 161 1.96 3.18 6.15
N TYR A 162 2.48 3.77 5.08
CA TYR A 162 3.91 3.84 4.81
C TYR A 162 4.40 5.27 4.63
N VAL A 163 5.63 5.50 5.07
CA VAL A 163 6.43 6.65 4.64
C VAL A 163 7.61 6.09 3.85
N TRP A 164 7.72 6.53 2.60
CA TRP A 164 8.80 6.15 1.70
C TRP A 164 9.86 7.25 1.73
N ALA A 165 11.00 6.95 2.33
CA ALA A 165 12.03 7.93 2.62
C ALA A 165 13.26 7.66 1.77
N SER A 166 13.74 8.67 1.03
CA SER A 166 15.07 8.60 0.42
C SER A 166 16.12 8.54 1.52
N ILE A 167 17.21 7.83 1.27
CA ILE A 167 18.36 7.81 2.18
C ILE A 167 18.95 9.23 2.23
N PRO A 168 19.25 9.79 3.41
CA PRO A 168 19.79 11.15 3.50
C PRO A 168 21.09 11.29 2.70
N PRO A 169 21.39 12.46 2.11
CA PRO A 169 22.58 12.65 1.29
C PRO A 169 23.91 12.29 1.97
N SER A 170 24.01 12.52 3.29
CA SER A 170 25.18 12.14 4.11
C SER A 170 25.44 10.64 4.15
N TYR A 171 24.45 9.82 3.81
CA TYR A 171 24.50 8.37 3.75
C TYR A 171 24.36 7.81 2.33
N SER A 172 24.41 8.66 1.30
CA SER A 172 24.22 8.27 -0.11
C SER A 172 25.24 7.25 -0.64
N GLY A 173 26.39 7.09 0.02
CA GLY A 173 27.37 6.05 -0.29
C GLY A 173 26.98 4.65 0.17
N MET A 174 25.91 4.50 0.95
CA MET A 174 25.37 3.20 1.38
C MET A 174 24.23 2.76 0.49
N SER A 175 24.17 1.46 0.19
CA SER A 175 22.95 0.86 -0.35
C SER A 175 21.82 0.89 0.68
N SER A 176 20.58 0.73 0.21
CA SER A 176 19.38 0.67 1.05
C SER A 176 19.42 -0.43 2.10
N LEU A 177 20.06 -1.58 1.78
CA LEU A 177 20.28 -2.66 2.73
C LEU A 177 21.33 -2.31 3.79
N GLU A 178 22.46 -1.73 3.38
CA GLU A 178 23.51 -1.30 4.30
C GLU A 178 23.02 -0.22 5.24
N PHE A 179 22.33 0.79 4.72
CA PHE A 179 21.76 1.87 5.52
C PHE A 179 20.69 1.33 6.50
N SER A 180 19.83 0.40 6.07
CA SER A 180 18.85 -0.22 6.98
C SER A 180 19.52 -1.01 8.13
N LYS A 181 20.62 -1.73 7.84
CA LYS A 181 21.42 -2.42 8.86
C LYS A 181 22.13 -1.44 9.79
N PHE A 182 22.71 -0.38 9.24
CA PHE A 182 23.37 0.68 9.99
C PHE A 182 22.39 1.34 10.96
N LEU A 183 21.20 1.72 10.48
CA LEU A 183 20.14 2.33 11.29
C LEU A 183 19.74 1.42 12.46
N LEU A 184 19.52 0.13 12.19
CA LEU A 184 19.22 -0.86 13.22
C LEU A 184 20.35 -0.96 14.25
N GLN A 185 21.60 -1.10 13.82
CA GLN A 185 22.74 -1.27 14.72
C GLN A 185 23.00 -0.04 15.59
N LYS A 186 22.82 1.17 15.04
CA LYS A 186 23.10 2.42 15.78
C LYS A 186 21.94 2.88 16.65
N THR A 187 20.71 2.64 16.22
CA THR A 187 19.52 3.27 16.83
C THR A 187 18.54 2.26 17.41
N GLY A 188 18.62 0.98 17.02
CA GLY A 188 17.63 -0.05 17.34
C GLY A 188 16.35 0.04 16.48
N VAL A 189 16.27 0.97 15.52
CA VAL A 189 15.11 1.14 14.64
C VAL A 189 15.23 0.29 13.39
N VAL A 190 14.22 -0.54 13.14
CA VAL A 190 14.12 -1.38 11.94
C VAL A 190 13.29 -0.69 10.88
N VAL A 191 13.84 -0.58 9.66
CA VAL A 191 13.13 -0.13 8.45
C VAL A 191 13.23 -1.22 7.37
N SER A 192 12.33 -1.18 6.38
CA SER A 192 12.44 -2.09 5.23
C SER A 192 13.37 -1.47 4.18
N PRO A 193 14.44 -2.17 3.74
CA PRO A 193 15.33 -1.66 2.70
C PRO A 193 14.60 -1.61 1.35
N GLY A 194 14.76 -0.51 0.63
CA GLY A 194 14.01 -0.25 -0.59
C GLY A 194 14.28 -1.25 -1.72
N ILE A 195 15.50 -1.80 -1.80
CA ILE A 195 15.84 -2.87 -2.76
C ILE A 195 14.94 -4.11 -2.64
N GLY A 196 14.34 -4.35 -1.46
CA GLY A 196 13.38 -5.44 -1.25
C GLY A 196 12.08 -5.29 -2.05
N PHE A 197 11.81 -4.10 -2.60
CA PHE A 197 10.66 -3.80 -3.47
C PHE A 197 11.03 -3.73 -4.96
N GLY A 198 12.28 -4.06 -5.30
CA GLY A 198 12.83 -4.02 -6.66
C GLY A 198 13.96 -3.01 -6.82
N GLU A 199 14.69 -3.08 -7.93
CA GLU A 199 15.85 -2.22 -8.22
C GLU A 199 15.52 -0.72 -8.17
N GLY A 200 14.31 -0.34 -8.59
CA GLY A 200 13.84 1.05 -8.52
C GLY A 200 13.60 1.58 -7.10
N GLY A 201 13.71 0.73 -6.08
CA GLY A 201 13.66 1.13 -4.68
C GLY A 201 15.04 1.37 -4.04
N GLU A 202 16.13 1.14 -4.76
CA GLU A 202 17.47 1.42 -4.24
C GLU A 202 17.64 2.92 -3.93
N GLY A 203 18.38 3.26 -2.86
CA GLY A 203 18.44 4.62 -2.34
C GLY A 203 17.26 5.04 -1.47
N PHE A 204 16.32 4.14 -1.14
CA PHE A 204 15.18 4.42 -0.26
C PHE A 204 15.02 3.39 0.86
N VAL A 205 14.28 3.77 1.90
CA VAL A 205 13.78 2.89 2.96
C VAL A 205 12.30 3.15 3.21
N ARG A 206 11.58 2.11 3.65
CA ARG A 206 10.16 2.22 4.01
C ARG A 206 9.97 2.12 5.52
N PHE A 207 9.34 3.13 6.10
CA PHE A 207 8.76 3.09 7.44
C PHE A 207 7.33 2.59 7.38
N ALA A 208 6.92 1.75 8.33
CA ALA A 208 5.53 1.32 8.50
C ALA A 208 4.94 1.94 9.78
N LEU A 209 3.78 2.56 9.67
CA LEU A 209 3.08 3.29 10.74
C LEU A 209 2.30 2.34 11.68
N VAL A 210 2.92 1.23 12.05
CA VAL A 210 2.28 0.12 12.80
C VAL A 210 2.50 0.20 14.31
N ALA A 211 3.47 0.99 14.76
CA ALA A 211 3.70 1.28 16.17
C ALA A 211 2.82 2.45 16.66
N ASP A 212 2.58 2.51 17.97
CA ASP A 212 1.92 3.66 18.61
C ASP A 212 2.75 4.94 18.53
N GLU A 213 2.11 6.09 18.74
CA GLU A 213 2.73 7.42 18.62
C GLU A 213 3.97 7.58 19.52
N GLN A 214 3.92 7.08 20.75
CA GLN A 214 5.03 7.16 21.71
C GLN A 214 6.27 6.37 21.23
N LYS A 215 6.07 5.19 20.65
CA LYS A 215 7.15 4.40 20.05
C LYS A 215 7.70 5.07 18.79
N ILE A 216 6.85 5.69 17.98
CA ILE A 216 7.30 6.45 16.80
C ILE A 216 8.16 7.63 17.24
N GLU A 217 7.72 8.42 18.22
CA GLU A 217 8.53 9.53 18.78
C GLU A 217 9.86 9.03 19.34
N LYS A 218 9.85 7.90 20.05
CA LYS A 218 11.07 7.27 20.55
C LYS A 218 12.00 6.89 19.39
N ALA A 219 11.47 6.28 18.34
CA ALA A 219 12.24 5.92 17.16
C ALA A 219 12.86 7.16 16.50
N VAL A 220 12.11 8.25 16.33
CA VAL A 220 12.64 9.53 15.82
C VAL A 220 13.78 10.03 16.72
N ARG A 221 13.62 10.07 18.04
CA ARG A 221 14.70 10.49 18.96
C ARG A 221 15.96 9.62 18.82
N GLN A 222 15.80 8.30 18.64
CA GLN A 222 16.92 7.39 18.44
C GLN A 222 17.61 7.64 17.09
N ILE A 223 16.84 7.88 16.02
CA ILE A 223 17.35 8.28 14.70
C ILE A 223 18.13 9.59 14.79
N GLY A 224 17.69 10.55 15.60
CA GLY A 224 18.41 11.82 15.77
C GLY A 224 19.86 11.68 16.25
N SER A 225 20.25 10.53 16.81
CA SER A 225 21.65 10.26 17.16
C SER A 225 22.61 10.14 15.97
N ILE A 226 22.09 9.90 14.76
CA ILE A 226 22.88 9.77 13.52
C ILE A 226 22.88 11.05 12.67
N PHE A 227 22.23 12.13 13.11
CA PHE A 227 22.21 13.44 12.42
C PHE A 227 22.99 14.53 13.17
N LYS A 228 23.73 14.14 14.22
CA LYS A 228 24.58 15.03 15.02
C LYS A 228 25.98 15.13 14.44
#